data_AF-A0A699YY41-F1
#
_entry.id   AF-A0A699YY41-F1
#
_cell.length_a   1.000
_cell.length_b   1.000
_cell.length_c   1.000
_cell.angle_alpha   90.00
_cell.angle_beta   90.00
_cell.angle_gamma   90.00
#
_symmetry.space_group_name_H-M   'P 1'
#
loop_
_entity.id
_entity.type
_entity.pdbx_description
1 polymer ?
#
loop_
_entity_poly.entity_id
_entity_poly.type
_entity_poly.pdbx_seq_one_letter_code
_entity_poly.pdbx_strand_id
1 'polypeptide(L)' 'VQGKNINVIVPPPFSRNHNNYVRSYLQTGKAKILDSTRAFVAVHKDRFVLPISVFVTKVSGVGEDSVFMGVFSVGVTV' A
#
# COMPACT_ATOMS: atom_id res chain seq x y z
N VAL A 1 12.20 5.52 -2.14
CA VAL A 1 12.37 6.20 -3.44
C VAL A 1 11.24 7.21 -3.58
N GLN A 2 11.54 8.49 -3.69
CA GLN A 2 10.52 9.54 -3.86
C GLN A 2 10.06 9.61 -5.32
N GLY A 3 8.79 9.91 -5.55
CA GLY A 3 8.21 10.09 -6.89
C GLY A 3 7.97 8.80 -7.69
N LYS A 4 8.30 7.62 -7.13
CA LYS A 4 7.97 6.33 -7.76
C LYS A 4 6.68 5.75 -7.20
N ASN A 5 5.97 5.01 -8.04
CA ASN A 5 4.81 4.25 -7.63
C ASN A 5 5.19 3.21 -6.56
N ILE A 6 4.31 2.97 -5.59
CA ILE A 6 4.49 2.01 -4.48
C ILE A 6 4.71 0.56 -4.96
N ASN A 7 4.42 0.27 -6.22
CA ASN A 7 4.73 -0.99 -6.90
C ASN A 7 6.19 -1.44 -6.78
N VAL A 8 7.12 -0.52 -6.48
CA VAL A 8 8.53 -0.88 -6.22
C VAL A 8 8.74 -1.61 -4.89
N ILE A 9 7.82 -1.48 -3.93
CA ILE A 9 7.87 -2.09 -2.60
C ILE A 9 6.92 -3.29 -2.51
N VAL A 10 5.81 -3.27 -3.25
CA VAL A 10 4.79 -4.32 -3.24
C VAL A 10 5.19 -5.46 -4.20
N PRO A 11 5.22 -6.74 -3.79
CA PRO A 11 5.55 -7.84 -4.69
C PRO A 11 4.39 -8.19 -5.67
N PRO A 12 4.70 -8.81 -6.82
CA PRO A 12 3.68 -9.43 -7.67
C PRO A 12 2.89 -10.53 -6.91
N PRO A 13 1.59 -10.73 -7.22
CA PRO A 13 0.81 -10.08 -8.28
C PRO A 13 0.22 -8.71 -7.87
N PHE A 14 0.30 -8.35 -6.59
CA PHE A 14 -0.39 -7.16 -6.05
C PHE A 14 0.09 -5.85 -6.68
N SER A 15 1.38 -5.73 -7.00
CA SER A 15 1.91 -4.54 -7.67
C SER A 15 1.41 -4.34 -9.09
N ARG A 16 1.13 -5.40 -9.86
CA ARG A 16 0.59 -5.25 -11.22
C ARG A 16 -0.78 -4.58 -11.22
N ASN A 17 -1.57 -4.86 -10.20
CA ASN A 17 -2.96 -4.42 -10.11
C ASN A 17 -3.16 -3.22 -9.19
N HIS A 18 -2.10 -2.64 -8.62
CA HIS A 18 -2.22 -1.59 -7.60
C HIS A 18 -2.97 -0.36 -8.11
N ASN A 19 -2.67 0.11 -9.33
CA ASN A 19 -3.36 1.25 -9.93
C ASN A 19 -4.87 0.97 -10.10
N ASN A 20 -5.25 -0.29 -10.36
CA ASN A 20 -6.65 -0.69 -10.42
C ASN A 20 -7.31 -0.63 -9.04
N TYR A 21 -6.62 -1.02 -7.97
CA TYR A 21 -7.15 -0.93 -6.61
C TYR A 21 -7.45 0.52 -6.22
N VAL A 22 -6.53 1.44 -6.52
CA VAL A 22 -6.74 2.87 -6.26
C VAL A 22 -7.92 3.37 -7.08
N ARG A 23 -7.94 3.13 -8.40
CA ARG A 23 -9.04 3.56 -9.27
C ARG A 23 -10.40 3.00 -8.85
N SER A 24 -10.49 1.73 -8.49
CA SER A 24 -11.74 1.13 -7.99
C SER A 24 -12.19 1.80 -6.69
N TYR A 25 -11.27 2.11 -5.77
CA TYR A 25 -11.62 2.86 -4.56
C TYR A 25 -12.10 4.28 -4.89
N LEU A 26 -11.43 5.00 -5.78
CA LEU A 26 -11.83 6.36 -6.18
C LEU A 26 -13.22 6.38 -6.85
N GLN A 27 -13.58 5.36 -7.61
CA GLN A 27 -14.87 5.24 -8.29
C GLN A 27 -16.00 4.79 -7.36
N THR A 28 -15.72 3.85 -6.44
CA THR A 28 -16.78 3.16 -5.68
C THR A 28 -16.86 3.57 -4.22
N GLY A 29 -15.83 4.21 -3.67
CA GLY A 29 -15.68 4.48 -2.24
C GLY A 29 -15.45 3.22 -1.38
N LYS A 30 -15.44 2.01 -1.97
CA LYS A 30 -15.35 0.75 -1.22
C LYS A 30 -13.91 0.39 -0.90
N ALA A 31 -13.50 0.64 0.34
CA ALA A 31 -12.17 0.29 0.84
C ALA A 31 -12.03 -1.21 1.06
N LYS A 32 -10.90 -1.79 0.62
CA LYS A 32 -10.53 -3.18 0.94
C LYS A 32 -9.54 -3.30 2.10
N ILE A 33 -8.60 -2.37 2.21
CA ILE A 33 -7.50 -2.41 3.19
C ILE A 33 -7.32 -1.12 3.98
N LEU A 34 -8.11 -0.07 3.71
CA LEU A 34 -7.98 1.19 4.46
C LEU A 34 -8.39 0.99 5.92
N ASP A 35 -7.79 1.81 6.78
CA ASP A 35 -8.11 1.96 8.21
C ASP A 35 -8.02 0.64 9.00
N SER A 36 -7.18 -0.28 8.53
CA SER A 36 -6.88 -1.55 9.20
C SER A 36 -5.41 -1.90 9.05
N THR A 37 -4.82 -2.44 10.12
CA THR A 37 -3.46 -3.01 10.08
C THR A 37 -3.52 -4.44 9.56
N ARG A 38 -2.65 -4.78 8.59
CA ARG A 38 -2.59 -6.13 8.00
C ARG A 38 -1.16 -6.63 7.92
N ALA A 39 -0.98 -7.93 8.14
CA ALA A 39 0.25 -8.61 7.80
C ALA A 39 0.40 -8.67 6.27
N PHE A 40 1.56 -8.32 5.77
CA PHE A 40 1.87 -8.28 4.35
C PHE A 40 3.35 -8.60 4.11
N VAL A 41 3.77 -8.63 2.85
CA VAL A 41 5.15 -8.84 2.44
C VAL A 41 5.62 -7.69 1.57
N ALA A 42 6.84 -7.22 1.82
CA ALA A 42 7.46 -6.14 1.05
C ALA A 42 8.77 -6.60 0.40
N VAL A 43 9.11 -5.99 -0.73
CA VAL A 43 10.39 -6.18 -1.42
C VAL A 43 11.39 -5.15 -0.87
N HIS A 44 12.47 -5.64 -0.27
CA HIS A 44 13.59 -4.80 0.16
C HIS A 44 14.36 -4.24 -1.05
N LYS A 45 15.07 -3.12 -0.86
CA LYS A 45 15.95 -2.57 -1.91
C LYS A 45 17.00 -3.58 -2.40
N ASP A 46 17.39 -4.53 -1.54
CA ASP A 46 18.38 -5.58 -1.85
C ASP A 46 17.73 -6.86 -2.44
N ARG A 47 16.50 -6.75 -2.94
CA ARG A 47 15.76 -7.79 -3.69
C ARG A 47 15.30 -9.03 -2.91
N PHE A 48 15.35 -9.03 -1.58
CA PHE A 48 14.67 -10.06 -0.77
C PHE A 48 13.27 -9.61 -0.34
N VAL A 49 12.42 -10.57 0.05
CA VAL A 49 11.08 -10.32 0.57
C VAL A 49 11.10 -10.42 2.09
N LEU A 50 10.45 -9.48 2.79
CA LEU A 50 10.34 -9.47 4.25
C LEU A 50 8.88 -9.33 4.71
N PRO A 51 8.50 -9.95 5.84
CA PRO A 51 7.20 -9.73 6.46
C PRO A 51 7.13 -8.33 7.05
N ILE A 52 5.98 -7.68 6.87
CA ILE A 52 5.70 -6.34 7.39
C ILE A 52 4.26 -6.25 7.89
N SER A 53 4.00 -5.28 8.75
CA SER A 53 2.65 -4.76 8.99
C SER A 53 2.45 -3.52 8.14
N VAL A 54 1.32 -3.44 7.45
CA VAL A 54 0.92 -2.27 6.66
C VAL A 54 -0.38 -1.71 7.22
N PHE A 55 -0.42 -0.38 7.33
CA PHE A 55 -1.62 0.40 7.60
C PHE A 55 -1.74 1.48 6.53
N VAL A 56 -2.91 1.63 5.93
CA VAL A 56 -3.16 2.68 4.93
C VAL A 56 -4.42 3.43 5.32
N THR A 57 -4.38 4.75 5.27
CA THR A 57 -5.55 5.60 5.53
C THR A 57 -5.64 6.72 4.50
N LYS A 58 -6.84 7.23 4.30
CA LYS A 58 -7.06 8.44 3.49
C LYS A 58 -6.95 9.65 4.40
N VAL A 59 -6.06 10.58 4.05
CA VAL A 59 -5.80 11.78 4.86
C VAL A 59 -6.70 12.94 4.43
N SER A 60 -6.89 13.14 3.12
CA SER A 60 -7.66 14.26 2.59
C SER A 60 -8.07 14.04 1.13
N GLY A 61 -8.78 15.01 0.56
CA GLY A 61 -9.17 15.06 -0.86
C GLY A 61 -10.40 14.22 -1.19
N VAL A 62 -10.85 14.30 -2.45
CA VAL A 62 -11.98 13.53 -2.99
C VAL A 62 -11.64 13.14 -4.43
N GLY A 63 -12.02 11.93 -4.85
CA GLY A 63 -11.68 11.45 -6.19
C GLY A 63 -10.17 11.48 -6.46
N GLU A 64 -9.76 11.99 -7.61
CA GLU A 64 -8.37 12.01 -8.05
C GLU A 64 -7.43 12.85 -7.17
N ASP A 65 -7.97 13.83 -6.42
CA ASP A 65 -7.20 14.65 -5.47
C ASP A 65 -7.00 13.96 -4.10
N SER A 66 -7.42 12.70 -3.96
CA SER A 66 -7.31 11.98 -2.69
C SER A 66 -5.86 11.74 -2.30
N VAL A 67 -5.50 12.09 -1.07
CA VAL A 67 -4.19 11.83 -0.47
C VAL A 67 -4.31 10.65 0.49
N PHE A 68 -3.39 9.69 0.37
CA PHE A 68 -3.30 8.52 1.24
C PHE A 68 -1.98 8.52 1.99
N MET A 69 -2.02 8.06 3.23
CA MET A 69 -0.84 7.78 4.04
C MET A 69 -0.72 6.27 4.25
N GLY A 70 0.46 5.74 3.95
CA GLY A 70 0.83 4.36 4.23
C GLY A 70 1.92 4.32 5.29
N VAL A 71 1.70 3.53 6.34
CA VAL A 71 2.70 3.21 7.36
C VAL A 71 3.08 1.75 7.19
N PHE A 72 4.38 1.49 7.06
CA PHE A 72 4.95 0.16 6.95
C PHE A 72 5.89 -0.06 8.15
N SER A 73 5.69 -1.15 8.88
CA SER A 73 6.55 -1.54 9.99
C SER A 73 7.07 -2.95 9.76
N VAL A 74 8.36 -3.17 10.00
CA VAL A 74 8.93 -4.52 9.98
C VAL A 74 8.65 -5.14 11.34
N GLY A 75 7.97 -6.28 11.36
CA GLY A 75 7.78 -7.02 12.60
C GLY A 75 9.13 -7.49 13.12
N VAL A 76 9.57 -6.98 14.27
CA VAL A 76 10.59 -7.65 15.07
C VAL A 76 9.85 -8.82 15.72
N THR A 77 10.11 -10.04 15.25
CA THR A 77 9.74 -11.23 16.02
C THR A 77 10.46 -11.12 17.36
N VAL A 78 9.70 -10.89 18.43
CA VAL A 78 10.21 -10.98 19.81
C VAL A 78 10.69 -12.38 20.11
#